data_AF-A0A6D2KSC8-F1
#
_entry.id   AF-A0A6D2KSC8-F1
#
_cell.length_a   1.000
_cell.length_b   1.000
_cell.length_c   1.000
_cell.angle_alpha   90.00
_cell.angle_beta   90.00
_cell.angle_gamma   90.00
#
_symmetry.space_group_name_H-M   'P 1'
#
loop_
_entity.id
_entity.type
_entity.pdbx_description
1 polymer ?
#
loop_
_entity_poly.entity_id
_entity_poly.type
_entity_poly.pdbx_seq_one_letter_code
_entity_poly.pdbx_strand_id
1 'polypeptide(L)'
;MDAGFFNGILQGLEGLPEFPGDCNNVLLAEHGGNLVVLWDEFAGEDEKKIWCAEVSLERRSNGQVWGHIKWYDEPEAYELVYALSAIV
;
A
#
# COMPACT_ATOMS: atom_id res chain seq x y z
N MET A 1 -16.63 8.51 24.94
CA MET A 1 -15.95 8.96 23.71
C MET A 1 -16.32 7.95 22.66
N ASP A 2 -17.28 8.30 21.79
CA ASP A 2 -17.79 7.37 20.79
C ASP A 2 -16.65 6.92 19.89
N ALA A 3 -16.43 5.60 19.86
CA ALA A 3 -15.66 4.95 18.81
C ALA A 3 -16.50 5.06 17.53
N GLY A 4 -16.48 6.24 16.90
CA GLY A 4 -17.02 6.44 15.57
C GLY A 4 -16.43 5.36 14.67
N PHE A 5 -17.31 4.49 14.15
CA PHE A 5 -16.96 3.38 13.29
C PHE A 5 -16.05 3.87 12.16
N PHE A 6 -14.78 3.52 12.22
CA PHE A 6 -13.91 3.63 11.07
C PHE A 6 -14.37 2.55 10.08
N ASN A 7 -14.90 2.91 8.93
CA ASN A 7 -15.37 1.93 7.92
C ASN A 7 -14.20 1.19 7.24
N GLY A 8 -12.96 1.32 7.74
CA GLY A 8 -11.77 0.69 7.14
C GLY A 8 -11.32 1.34 5.83
N ILE A 9 -12.03 2.36 5.32
CA ILE A 9 -11.76 2.97 4.02
C ILE A 9 -10.75 4.11 4.19
N LEU A 10 -9.62 4.00 3.47
CA LEU A 10 -8.63 5.06 3.29
C LEU A 10 -9.00 5.92 2.07
N GLN A 11 -9.15 7.22 2.27
CA GLN A 11 -9.41 8.19 1.19
C GLN A 11 -8.11 8.88 0.74
N GLY A 12 -8.11 9.68 -0.33
CA GLY A 12 -6.94 10.52 -0.68
C GLY A 12 -5.86 9.83 -1.54
N LEU A 13 -6.20 8.71 -2.19
CA LEU A 13 -5.28 7.94 -3.04
C LEU A 13 -5.46 8.24 -4.54
N GLU A 14 -6.18 9.29 -4.92
CA GLU A 14 -6.57 9.58 -6.31
C GLU A 14 -5.38 9.90 -7.26
N GLY A 15 -4.15 9.95 -6.74
CA GLY A 15 -2.91 10.10 -7.52
C GLY A 15 -2.11 8.82 -7.73
N LEU A 16 -2.51 7.69 -7.12
CA LEU A 16 -1.88 6.39 -7.41
C LEU A 16 -2.44 5.84 -8.72
N PRO A 17 -1.64 5.09 -9.49
CA PRO A 17 -2.18 4.32 -10.61
C PRO A 17 -3.27 3.38 -10.09
N GLU A 18 -4.30 3.17 -10.91
CA GLU A 18 -5.30 2.15 -10.58
C GLU A 18 -4.60 0.81 -10.44
N PHE A 19 -4.94 0.07 -9.38
CA PHE A 19 -4.48 -1.30 -9.22
C PHE A 19 -5.08 -2.13 -10.36
N PRO A 20 -4.26 -2.75 -11.24
CA PRO A 20 -4.76 -3.65 -12.26
C PRO A 20 -5.78 -4.65 -11.71
N GLY A 21 -6.82 -4.98 -12.50
CA GLY A 21 -7.84 -5.94 -12.09
C GLY A 21 -7.29 -7.36 -11.83
N ASP A 22 -6.09 -7.64 -12.33
CA ASP A 22 -5.28 -8.83 -12.16
C ASP A 22 -4.17 -8.69 -11.10
N CYS A 23 -4.16 -7.61 -10.31
CA CYS A 23 -3.39 -7.52 -9.08
C CYS A 23 -3.74 -8.71 -8.18
N ASN A 24 -2.83 -9.68 -8.08
CA ASN A 24 -3.04 -10.84 -7.24
C ASN A 24 -2.63 -10.58 -5.80
N ASN A 25 -1.74 -9.59 -5.56
CA ASN A 25 -1.28 -9.27 -4.22
C ASN A 25 -1.19 -7.76 -4.01
N VAL A 26 -1.94 -7.26 -3.03
CA VAL A 26 -1.71 -5.95 -2.41
C VAL A 26 -1.27 -6.20 -0.98
N LEU A 27 -0.08 -5.72 -0.63
CA LEU A 27 0.50 -5.82 0.70
C LEU A 27 0.53 -4.44 1.34
N LEU A 28 0.13 -4.38 2.60
CA LEU A 28 0.16 -3.18 3.42
C LEU A 28 1.16 -3.39 4.55
N ALA A 29 2.08 -2.45 4.71
CA ALA A 29 3.09 -2.47 5.76
C ALA A 29 3.14 -1.12 6.48
N GLU A 30 3.50 -1.14 7.77
CA GLU A 30 3.79 0.07 8.54
C GLU A 30 5.28 0.40 8.37
N HIS A 31 5.59 1.67 8.08
CA HIS A 31 6.96 2.15 7.98
C HIS A 31 7.06 3.60 8.49
N GLY A 32 7.64 3.78 9.67
CA GLY A 32 7.95 5.11 10.22
C GLY A 32 6.72 6.00 10.45
N GLY A 33 5.58 5.39 10.81
CA GLY A 33 4.28 6.04 10.99
C GLY A 33 3.48 6.23 9.70
N ASN A 34 4.02 5.81 8.55
CA ASN A 34 3.35 5.83 7.26
C ASN A 34 2.85 4.44 6.88
N LEU A 35 1.88 4.40 5.97
CA LEU A 35 1.43 3.19 5.31
C LEU A 35 2.26 3.00 4.03
N VAL A 36 2.87 1.84 3.87
CA VAL A 36 3.47 1.43 2.61
C VAL A 36 2.54 0.44 1.93
N VAL A 37 2.22 0.72 0.67
CA VAL A 37 1.42 -0.15 -0.19
C VAL A 37 2.36 -0.76 -1.22
N LEU A 38 2.41 -2.09 -1.29
CA LEU A 38 3.08 -2.81 -2.37
C LEU A 38 2.03 -3.55 -3.18
N TRP A 39 2.12 -3.47 -4.49
CA TRP A 39 1.22 -4.23 -5.36
C TRP A 39 1.98 -4.77 -6.56
N ASP A 40 1.48 -5.87 -7.12
CA ASP A 40 2.02 -6.44 -8.33
C ASP A 40 1.19 -6.09 -9.57
N GLU A 41 1.88 -5.97 -10.70
CA GLU A 41 1.27 -5.83 -12.02
C GLU A 41 1.89 -6.88 -12.94
N PHE A 42 1.07 -7.61 -13.69
CA PHE A 42 1.55 -8.54 -14.70
C PHE A 42 1.82 -7.78 -16.01
N ALA A 43 3.09 -7.69 -16.39
CA ALA A 43 3.53 -7.17 -17.68
C ALA A 43 3.69 -8.32 -18.69
N GLY A 44 2.63 -9.10 -18.93
CA GLY A 44 2.65 -10.26 -19.82
C GLY A 44 2.72 -11.61 -19.09
N GLU A 45 3.12 -12.68 -19.80
CA GLU A 45 3.02 -14.07 -19.28
C GLU A 45 4.05 -14.39 -18.18
N ASP A 46 5.23 -13.77 -18.20
CA ASP A 46 6.34 -14.11 -17.30
C ASP A 46 6.95 -12.91 -16.55
N GLU A 47 6.54 -11.68 -16.86
CA GLU A 47 7.09 -10.47 -16.24
C GLU A 47 6.13 -9.93 -15.20
N LYS A 48 6.58 -9.93 -13.95
CA LYS A 48 5.86 -9.35 -12.82
C LYS A 48 6.59 -8.08 -12.42
N LYS A 49 5.87 -6.96 -12.40
CA LYS A 49 6.36 -5.70 -11.86
C LYS A 49 5.81 -5.57 -10.44
N ILE A 50 6.61 -5.03 -9.53
CA ILE A 50 6.15 -4.64 -8.20
C ILE A 50 6.22 -3.13 -8.14
N TRP A 51 5.17 -2.53 -7.63
CA TRP A 51 5.10 -1.12 -7.34
C TRP A 51 5.11 -0.92 -5.84
N CYS A 52 5.62 0.22 -5.41
CA CYS A 52 5.60 0.63 -4.01
C CYS A 52 5.14 2.08 -3.90
N ALA A 53 4.32 2.37 -2.90
CA ALA A 53 3.95 3.73 -2.53
C ALA A 53 4.02 3.92 -1.02
N GLU A 54 4.59 5.05 -0.59
CA GLU A 54 4.51 5.48 0.80
C GLU A 54 3.43 6.55 0.96
N VAL A 55 2.51 6.32 1.88
CA VAL A 55 1.33 7.13 2.13
C VAL A 55 1.34 7.56 3.59
N SER A 56 1.42 8.87 3.84
CA SER A 56 1.19 9.39 5.19
C SER A 56 -0.30 9.38 5.53
N LEU A 57 -0.63 9.15 6.80
CA LEU A 57 -2.01 9.05 7.27
C LEU A 57 -2.41 10.27 8.10
N GLU A 58 -3.56 10.85 7.78
CA GLU A 58 -4.21 11.93 8.53
C GLU A 58 -5.56 11.47 9.05
N ARG A 59 -5.74 11.47 10.38
CA ARG A 59 -7.05 11.19 11.00
C ARG A 59 -7.80 12.49 11.24
N ARG A 60 -8.97 12.63 10.62
CA ARG A 60 -9.82 13.82 10.72
C ARG A 60 -10.79 13.74 11.90
N SER A 61 -11.31 14.90 12.30
CA SER A 61 -12.24 15.05 13.42
C SER A 61 -13.55 14.27 13.25
N ASN A 62 -13.96 14.01 12.01
CA ASN A 62 -15.13 13.21 11.67
C ASN A 62 -14.85 11.69 11.64
N GLY A 63 -13.66 11.25 12.05
CA GLY A 63 -13.27 9.84 12.09
C GLY A 63 -12.78 9.28 10.76
N GLN A 64 -12.82 10.05 9.66
CA GLN A 64 -12.22 9.64 8.39
C GLN A 64 -10.70 9.61 8.49
N VAL A 65 -10.08 8.69 7.75
CA VAL A 65 -8.62 8.65 7.56
C VAL A 65 -8.33 8.94 6.10
N TRP A 66 -7.44 9.90 5.88
CA TRP A 66 -6.98 10.34 4.57
C TRP A 66 -5.52 9.94 4.41
N GLY A 67 -5.21 9.40 3.24
CA GLY A 67 -3.86 9.15 2.77
C GLY A 67 -3.37 10.36 2.01
N HIS A 68 -2.09 10.67 2.17
CA HIS A 68 -1.37 11.61 1.30
C HIS A 68 -0.15 10.88 0.75
N ILE A 69 -0.15 10.69 -0.57
CA ILE A 69 0.92 9.99 -1.29
C ILE A 69 2.20 10.82 -1.18
N LYS A 70 3.24 10.26 -0.57
CA LYS A 70 4.55 10.90 -0.47
C LYS A 70 5.39 10.63 -1.71
N TRP A 71 5.37 9.38 -2.17
CA TRP A 71 5.99 8.92 -3.40
C TRP A 71 5.37 7.59 -3.83
N TYR A 72 5.52 7.25 -5.10
CA TYR A 72 5.33 5.90 -5.61
C TYR A 72 6.36 5.64 -6.71
N ASP A 73 6.81 4.40 -6.85
CA ASP A 73 7.81 4.03 -7.85
C ASP A 73 7.73 2.55 -8.26
N GLU A 74 8.24 2.26 -9.46
CA GLU A 74 8.54 0.90 -9.96
C GLU A 74 10.04 0.67 -9.70
N PRO A 75 10.44 -0.18 -8.74
CA PRO A 75 11.85 -0.47 -8.53
C PRO A 75 12.42 -1.16 -9.78
N GLU A 76 13.50 -0.60 -10.36
CA GLU A 76 14.16 -1.14 -11.58
C GLU A 76 14.60 -2.61 -11.46
N ALA A 77 14.86 -3.09 -10.24
CA ALA A 77 15.11 -4.49 -9.95
C ALA A 77 14.78 -4.77 -8.49
N TYR A 78 14.01 -5.83 -8.23
CA TYR A 78 13.79 -6.35 -6.90
C TYR A 78 14.11 -7.85 -6.86
N GLU A 79 14.79 -8.29 -5.80
CA GLU A 79 14.87 -9.70 -5.46
C GLU A 79 13.87 -9.94 -4.33
N LEU A 80 12.86 -10.78 -4.57
CA LEU A 80 11.96 -11.21 -3.49
C LEU A 80 12.73 -12.14 -2.55
N VAL A 81 13.30 -11.56 -1.51
CA VAL A 81 13.95 -12.34 -0.45
C VAL A 81 12.89 -12.74 0.57
N TYR A 82 12.51 -14.01 0.56
CA TYR A 82 11.62 -14.56 1.58
C TYR A 82 12.40 -14.74 2.89
N ALA A 83 12.03 -13.98 3.92
CA ALA A 83 12.49 -14.27 5.28
C ALA A 83 11.59 -15.35 5.89
N LEU A 84 12.20 -16.46 6.34
CA LEU A 84 11.53 -17.35 7.28
C LEU A 84 11.36 -16.57 8.59
N SER A 85 10.12 -16.43 9.08
CA SER A 85 9.93 -15.76 10.37
C SER A 85 10.68 -16.54 11.45
N ALA A 86 11.38 -15.82 12.33
CA ALA A 86 11.82 -16.40 13.58
C ALA A 86 10.55 -16.57 14.44
N ILE A 87 10.05 -17.80 14.54
CA ILE A 87 9.14 -18.17 15.62
C ILE A 87 9.99 -18.08 16.91
N VAL A 88 9.71 -17.08 17.74
CA VAL A 88 10.22 -16.99 19.11
C VAL A 88 9.08 -17.27 20.07
#